data_AF-A0A225WUH1-F1
#
_entry.id   AF-A0A225WUH1-F1
#
_cell.length_a   1.000
_cell.length_b   1.000
_cell.length_c   1.000
_cell.angle_alpha   90.00
_cell.angle_beta   90.00
_cell.angle_gamma   90.00
#
_symmetry.space_group_name_H-M   'P 1'
#
loop_
_entity.id
_entity.type
_entity.pdbx_description
1 polymer ?
#
loop_
_entity_poly.entity_id
_entity_poly.type
_entity_poly.pdbx_seq_one_letter_code
_entity_poly.pdbx_strand_id
1 'polypeptide(L)'
;MRCSCMKRDQMCEKAYACSRDCPNRLFMFAGGMPYKQVSVLCGTSRVCPDVCVSCGASELAVAVPLAKISASNRRCMQSTCGNVNVIRSKHKLLGKSFSSIHGYGMYTREPITANEFVYEYTGAMLSQDEAERRGLDLRQDGNELLVRFK
;
A
#
# COMPACT_ATOMS: atom_id res chain seq x y z
N MET A 1 -9.05 -1.77 30.21
CA MET A 1 -8.69 -2.67 29.08
C MET A 1 -9.80 -2.73 28.00
N ARG A 2 -10.08 -1.63 27.29
CA ARG A 2 -11.01 -1.64 26.15
C ARG A 2 -10.43 -0.82 25.00
N CYS A 3 -9.41 -1.36 24.33
CA CYS A 3 -8.89 -0.75 23.10
C CYS A 3 -9.91 -1.00 21.97
N SER A 4 -10.38 0.05 21.31
CA SER A 4 -11.26 -0.06 20.14
C SER A 4 -10.60 -0.79 18.98
N CYS A 5 -9.28 -0.70 18.83
CA CYS A 5 -8.53 -1.38 17.77
C CYS A 5 -8.58 -2.91 17.93
N MET A 6 -8.40 -3.42 19.16
CA MET A 6 -8.51 -4.86 19.44
C MET A 6 -9.91 -5.41 19.19
N LYS A 7 -10.97 -4.59 19.38
CA LYS A 7 -12.35 -4.99 19.06
C LYS A 7 -12.63 -5.08 17.56
N ARG A 8 -11.81 -4.42 16.74
CA ARG A 8 -11.92 -4.40 15.28
C ARG A 8 -10.90 -5.34 14.62
N ASP A 9 -10.24 -6.20 15.40
CA ASP A 9 -9.13 -7.05 14.95
C ASP A 9 -8.04 -6.27 14.19
N GLN A 10 -7.80 -5.03 14.62
CA GLN A 10 -6.81 -4.13 14.03
C GLN A 10 -5.68 -3.82 15.02
N MET A 11 -4.46 -3.81 14.50
CA MET A 11 -3.28 -3.34 15.23
C MET A 11 -3.33 -1.81 15.37
N CYS A 12 -2.85 -1.28 16.50
CA CYS A 12 -2.72 0.16 16.69
C CYS A 12 -1.58 0.71 15.83
N GLU A 13 -1.85 1.77 15.08
CA GLU A 13 -0.87 2.47 14.26
C GLU A 13 -0.18 3.63 15.00
N LYS A 14 0.77 4.29 14.31
CA LYS A 14 1.52 5.44 14.87
C LYS A 14 0.64 6.65 15.19
N ALA A 15 -0.50 6.81 14.50
CA ALA A 15 -1.42 7.94 14.68
C ALA A 15 -2.30 7.85 15.94
N TYR A 16 -2.35 6.68 16.59
CA TYR A 16 -3.15 6.50 17.80
C TYR A 16 -2.39 7.00 19.03
N ALA A 17 -3.11 7.63 19.97
CA ALA A 17 -2.57 8.15 21.23
C ALA A 17 -2.26 7.07 22.29
N CYS A 18 -2.19 5.79 21.91
CA CYS A 18 -1.84 4.73 22.86
C CYS A 18 -0.37 4.83 23.29
N SER A 19 -0.05 4.26 24.46
CA SER A 19 1.34 4.19 24.94
C SER A 19 2.26 3.55 23.90
N ARG A 20 3.53 3.99 23.88
CA ARG A 20 4.54 3.45 22.96
C ARG A 20 4.78 1.96 23.18
N ASP A 21 4.60 1.49 24.41
CA ASP A 21 4.77 0.10 24.84
C ASP A 21 3.46 -0.72 24.77
N CYS A 22 2.48 -0.25 24.00
CA CYS A 22 1.22 -0.97 23.82
C CYS A 22 1.47 -2.31 23.08
N PRO A 23 1.03 -3.47 23.62
CA PRO A 23 1.25 -4.77 22.99
C PRO A 23 0.49 -4.95 21.67
N ASN A 24 -0.59 -4.19 21.46
CA ASN A 24 -1.36 -4.21 20.21
C ASN A 24 -0.81 -3.20 19.17
N ARG A 25 0.28 -2.47 19.46
CA ARG A 25 0.85 -1.53 18.51
C ARG A 25 1.64 -2.28 17.45
N LEU A 26 1.51 -1.83 16.21
CA LEU A 26 2.35 -2.31 15.12
C LEU A 26 3.81 -2.01 15.49
N PHE A 27 4.57 -3.05 15.83
CA PHE A 27 5.94 -2.92 16.31
C PHE A 27 6.84 -2.44 15.17
N MET A 28 7.20 -1.17 15.25
CA MET A 28 8.20 -0.51 14.44
C MET A 28 9.45 -0.33 15.32
N PHE A 29 10.24 -1.38 15.55
CA PHE A 29 11.52 -1.19 16.24
C PHE A 29 12.67 -1.94 15.58
N ALA A 30 13.69 -1.14 15.29
CA ALA A 30 15.05 -1.55 15.04
C ALA A 30 15.61 -2.29 16.27
N GLY A 31 16.24 -3.44 16.03
CA GLY A 31 17.05 -4.15 17.01
C GLY A 31 16.28 -5.17 17.86
N GLY A 32 16.48 -6.46 17.57
CA GLY A 32 16.50 -7.47 18.64
C GLY A 32 15.45 -8.59 18.62
N MET A 33 14.54 -8.68 17.65
CA MET A 33 13.64 -9.84 17.52
C MET A 33 14.09 -10.77 16.39
N PRO A 34 14.02 -12.11 16.57
CA PRO A 34 14.42 -13.06 15.54
C PRO A 34 13.57 -12.89 14.28
N TYR A 35 14.22 -13.00 13.13
CA TYR A 35 13.77 -12.65 11.78
C TYR A 35 12.39 -13.18 11.33
N LYS A 36 11.77 -14.09 12.08
CA LYS A 36 10.51 -14.78 11.75
C LYS A 36 9.24 -13.94 11.91
N GLN A 37 9.27 -12.81 12.64
CA GLN A 37 8.07 -11.97 12.83
C GLN A 37 8.05 -10.73 11.94
N VAL A 38 9.19 -10.33 11.37
CA VAL A 38 9.30 -9.15 10.50
C VAL A 38 8.84 -9.46 9.07
N SER A 39 9.01 -10.72 8.63
CA SER A 39 8.43 -11.24 7.39
C SER A 39 6.90 -11.21 7.38
N VAL A 40 6.25 -11.11 8.54
CA VAL A 40 4.79 -11.13 8.66
C VAL A 40 4.17 -9.77 8.31
N LEU A 41 4.87 -8.65 8.51
CA LEU A 41 4.31 -7.32 8.17
C LEU A 41 4.11 -7.12 6.67
N CYS A 42 5.07 -7.56 5.85
CA CYS A 42 4.97 -7.53 4.38
C CYS A 42 4.12 -8.70 3.84
N GLY A 43 3.83 -9.72 4.66
CA GLY A 43 2.97 -10.84 4.32
C GLY A 43 1.49 -10.62 4.67
N THR A 44 1.18 -9.67 5.56
CA THR A 44 -0.17 -9.13 5.70
C THR A 44 -0.45 -8.18 4.53
N SER A 45 -1.71 -8.07 4.07
CA SER A 45 -2.14 -7.20 2.96
C SER A 45 -1.98 -5.68 3.21
N ARG A 46 -1.03 -5.29 4.06
CA ARG A 46 -0.71 -3.91 4.42
C ARG A 46 0.51 -3.45 3.63
N VAL A 47 0.50 -2.18 3.25
CA VAL A 47 1.63 -1.54 2.56
C VAL A 47 2.80 -1.38 3.53
N CYS A 48 4.03 -1.58 3.05
CA CYS A 48 5.21 -1.41 3.89
C CYS A 48 5.36 0.06 4.30
N PRO A 49 5.52 0.36 5.60
CA PRO A 49 5.82 1.71 6.03
C PRO A 49 7.18 2.17 5.49
N ASP A 50 7.29 3.46 5.24
CA ASP A 50 8.47 4.19 4.76
C ASP A 50 9.73 4.01 5.62
N VAL A 51 9.57 3.48 6.84
CA VAL A 51 10.64 3.31 7.85
C VAL A 51 11.03 1.83 8.02
N CYS A 52 10.58 0.92 7.16
CA CYS A 52 10.92 -0.50 7.31
C CYS A 52 12.38 -0.76 6.90
N VAL A 53 13.27 -0.90 7.90
CA VAL A 53 14.71 -1.15 7.72
C VAL A 53 14.99 -2.56 7.20
N SER A 54 14.17 -3.53 7.59
CA SER A 54 14.36 -4.95 7.21
C SER A 54 14.09 -5.26 5.75
N CYS A 55 13.19 -4.50 5.09
CA CYS A 55 12.87 -4.66 3.67
C CYS A 55 13.51 -3.56 2.78
N GLY A 56 14.39 -2.73 3.35
CA GLY A 56 15.05 -1.64 2.63
C GLY A 56 14.13 -0.47 2.25
N ALA A 57 12.94 -0.35 2.86
CA ALA A 57 12.06 0.80 2.63
C ALA A 57 12.68 2.10 3.19
N SER A 58 13.39 2.01 4.31
CA SER A 58 14.01 3.17 4.97
C SER A 58 15.32 3.65 4.34
N GLU A 59 16.12 2.75 3.75
CA GLU A 59 17.43 3.11 3.17
C GLU A 59 17.28 4.09 2.00
N LEU A 60 16.15 4.06 1.28
CA LEU A 60 15.89 4.98 0.18
C LEU A 60 15.36 6.35 0.63
N ALA A 61 14.73 6.44 1.81
CA ALA A 61 14.28 7.71 2.37
C ALA A 61 15.44 8.55 2.95
N VAL A 62 16.53 7.90 3.38
CA VAL A 62 17.72 8.56 3.97
C VAL A 62 18.82 8.82 2.93
N ALA A 63 18.78 8.20 1.75
CA ALA A 63 19.81 8.36 0.73
C ALA A 63 19.82 9.74 0.02
N VAL A 64 18.89 10.64 0.32
CA VAL A 64 18.75 11.94 -0.40
C VAL A 64 19.63 13.08 0.16
N PRO A 65 20.28 13.00 1.35
CA PRO A 65 21.34 13.98 1.66
C PRO A 65 22.72 13.43 2.04
N LEU A 66 22.95 12.11 2.18
CA LEU A 66 24.29 11.61 2.51
C LEU A 66 24.89 10.72 1.42
N ALA A 67 25.61 11.40 0.52
CA ALA A 67 26.77 10.82 -0.12
C ALA A 67 27.65 10.14 0.96
N LYS A 68 28.03 8.88 0.70
CA LYS A 68 28.88 7.95 1.49
C LYS A 68 28.12 6.83 2.20
N ILE A 69 27.71 5.82 1.44
CA ILE A 69 27.62 4.46 1.97
C ILE A 69 28.52 3.57 1.10
N SER A 70 29.40 2.84 1.79
CA SER A 70 30.50 2.06 1.26
C SER A 70 30.05 0.93 0.32
N ALA A 71 30.90 0.66 -0.68
CA ALA A 71 30.67 -0.27 -1.78
C ALA A 71 30.42 -1.75 -1.39
N SER A 72 30.48 -2.12 -0.11
CA SER A 72 30.21 -3.47 0.40
C SER A 72 28.73 -3.74 0.70
N ASN A 73 27.89 -2.71 0.88
CA ASN A 73 26.47 -2.87 1.21
C ASN A 73 25.54 -2.93 -0.03
N ARG A 74 26.12 -3.13 -1.22
CA ARG A 74 25.38 -3.15 -2.50
C ARG A 74 24.47 -4.37 -2.72
N ARG A 75 24.60 -5.42 -1.91
CA ARG A 75 23.76 -6.63 -2.03
C ARG A 75 22.35 -6.47 -1.43
N CYS A 76 22.13 -5.52 -0.52
CA CYS A 76 20.79 -5.20 0.00
C CYS A 76 20.03 -4.19 -0.87
N MET A 77 20.72 -3.52 -1.80
CA MET A 77 20.16 -2.46 -2.64
C MET A 77 19.37 -3.00 -3.85
N GLN A 78 19.49 -4.30 -4.17
CA GLN A 78 18.94 -4.89 -5.40
C GLN A 78 17.52 -5.45 -5.28
N SER A 79 16.94 -5.49 -4.07
CA SER A 79 15.54 -5.87 -3.87
C SER A 79 14.82 -4.82 -3.03
N THR A 80 14.68 -3.61 -3.57
CA THR A 80 13.83 -2.59 -2.95
C THR A 80 12.42 -3.17 -2.82
N CYS A 81 11.83 -3.11 -1.63
CA CYS A 81 10.49 -3.63 -1.37
C CYS A 81 9.47 -3.06 -2.37
N GLY A 82 8.83 -3.89 -3.20
CA GLY A 82 7.78 -3.45 -4.13
C GLY A 82 6.51 -2.96 -3.42
N ASN A 83 6.30 -3.38 -2.16
CA ASN A 83 5.17 -3.01 -1.33
C ASN A 83 5.28 -1.60 -0.73
N VAL A 84 6.15 -0.73 -1.26
CA VAL A 84 6.10 0.73 -1.00
C VAL A 84 5.58 1.52 -2.20
N ASN A 85 5.36 0.85 -3.34
CA ASN A 85 5.01 1.53 -4.59
C ASN A 85 3.66 2.28 -4.52
N VAL A 86 2.72 1.79 -3.70
CA VAL A 86 1.44 2.47 -3.43
C VAL A 86 1.67 3.83 -2.77
N ILE A 87 2.37 3.86 -1.63
CA ILE A 87 2.66 5.12 -0.88
C ILE A 87 3.50 6.09 -1.73
N ARG A 88 4.38 5.55 -2.59
CA ARG A 88 5.24 6.35 -3.46
C ARG A 88 4.59 6.74 -4.78
N SER A 89 3.34 6.34 -5.01
CA SER A 89 2.63 6.52 -6.27
C SER A 89 3.43 6.05 -7.50
N LYS A 90 4.30 5.04 -7.35
CA LYS A 90 5.16 4.53 -8.43
C LYS A 90 4.39 3.48 -9.25
N HIS A 91 3.45 3.96 -10.04
CA HIS A 91 2.59 3.17 -10.91
C HIS A 91 3.16 3.05 -12.32
N LYS A 92 2.60 2.12 -13.09
CA LYS A 92 2.92 1.87 -14.49
C LYS A 92 2.32 2.93 -15.40
N LEU A 93 2.96 3.20 -16.54
CA LEU A 93 2.45 4.13 -17.53
C LEU A 93 1.23 3.53 -18.25
N LEU A 94 0.08 4.17 -18.05
CA LEU A 94 -1.20 3.78 -18.64
C LEU A 94 -1.64 4.78 -19.73
N GLY A 95 -2.41 4.28 -20.70
CA GLY A 95 -3.04 5.08 -21.75
C GLY A 95 -4.49 4.65 -21.98
N LYS A 96 -5.39 5.61 -22.21
CA LYS A 96 -6.79 5.37 -22.52
C LYS A 96 -6.99 5.25 -24.02
N SER A 97 -7.67 4.21 -24.48
CA SER A 97 -8.12 4.07 -25.87
C SER A 97 -9.45 3.32 -25.96
N PHE A 98 -10.02 3.20 -27.16
CA PHE A 98 -11.25 2.45 -27.37
C PHE A 98 -11.03 0.96 -27.15
N SER A 99 -11.94 0.36 -26.39
CA SER A 99 -11.96 -1.08 -26.15
C SER A 99 -12.59 -1.82 -27.32
N SER A 100 -12.11 -3.03 -27.60
CA SER A 100 -12.73 -3.93 -28.58
C SER A 100 -14.04 -4.55 -28.10
N ILE A 101 -14.35 -4.44 -26.80
CA ILE A 101 -15.56 -5.01 -26.18
C ILE A 101 -16.63 -3.92 -26.05
N HIS A 102 -16.36 -2.88 -25.25
CA HIS A 102 -17.31 -1.79 -25.02
C HIS A 102 -16.61 -0.55 -24.47
N GLY A 103 -16.93 0.63 -25.02
CA GLY A 103 -16.49 1.93 -24.51
C GLY A 103 -14.97 2.14 -24.52
N TYR A 104 -14.46 2.76 -23.46
CA TYR A 104 -13.03 3.03 -23.28
C TYR A 104 -12.37 1.98 -22.38
N GLY A 105 -11.18 1.54 -22.76
CA GLY A 105 -10.28 0.72 -21.97
C GLY A 105 -9.02 1.47 -21.55
N MET A 106 -8.32 0.92 -20.56
CA MET A 106 -7.01 1.40 -20.12
C MET A 106 -5.95 0.35 -20.48
N TYR A 107 -4.88 0.79 -21.13
CA TYR A 107 -3.83 -0.07 -21.68
C TYR A 107 -2.46 0.34 -21.14
N THR A 108 -1.58 -0.63 -20.97
CA THR A 108 -0.25 -0.41 -20.39
C THR A 108 0.74 -0.10 -21.51
N ARG A 109 1.55 0.94 -21.35
CA ARG A 109 2.55 1.36 -22.34
C ARG A 109 3.92 0.71 -22.12
N GLU A 110 4.05 -0.07 -21.06
CA GLU A 110 5.26 -0.78 -20.66
C GLU A 110 4.90 -2.25 -20.31
N PRO A 111 5.87 -3.17 -20.39
CA PRO A 111 5.66 -4.57 -19.99
C PRO A 111 5.40 -4.67 -18.49
N ILE A 112 4.51 -5.60 -18.12
CA ILE A 112 4.16 -5.90 -16.73
C ILE A 112 4.47 -7.37 -16.46
N THR A 113 5.07 -7.61 -15.29
CA THR A 113 5.32 -8.96 -14.78
C THR A 113 4.25 -9.39 -13.78
N ALA A 114 4.10 -10.69 -13.57
CA ALA A 114 3.13 -11.21 -12.59
C ALA A 114 3.45 -10.68 -11.18
N ASN A 115 2.40 -10.31 -10.43
CA ASN A 115 2.49 -9.72 -9.08
C ASN A 115 3.18 -8.34 -9.01
N GLU A 116 3.32 -7.65 -10.13
CA GLU A 116 3.84 -6.29 -10.14
C GLU A 116 2.73 -5.26 -9.90
N PHE A 117 3.05 -4.20 -9.15
CA PHE A 117 2.13 -3.10 -8.91
C PHE A 117 1.89 -2.31 -10.21
N VAL A 118 0.63 -2.22 -10.63
CA VAL A 118 0.23 -1.51 -11.86
C VAL A 118 -0.25 -0.10 -11.55
N TYR A 119 -1.34 0.05 -10.82
CA TYR A 119 -1.93 1.35 -10.49
C TYR A 119 -2.87 1.21 -9.29
N GLU A 120 -3.06 2.27 -8.53
CA GLU A 120 -4.03 2.32 -7.42
C GLU A 120 -5.39 2.79 -7.92
N TYR A 121 -6.47 2.07 -7.61
CA TYR A 121 -7.81 2.53 -7.93
C TYR A 121 -8.16 3.76 -7.09
N THR A 122 -8.17 4.93 -7.72
CA THR A 122 -8.46 6.21 -7.06
C THR A 122 -9.88 6.68 -7.40
N GLY A 123 -10.52 7.35 -6.45
CA GLY A 123 -11.89 7.84 -6.61
C GLY A 123 -12.39 8.56 -5.36
N ALA A 124 -13.64 9.01 -5.41
CA ALA A 124 -14.29 9.59 -4.23
C ALA A 124 -14.69 8.49 -3.24
N MET A 125 -14.33 8.68 -1.97
CA MET A 125 -14.82 7.82 -0.89
C MET A 125 -16.26 8.18 -0.57
N LEU A 126 -17.17 7.22 -0.69
CA LEU A 126 -18.59 7.38 -0.41
C LEU A 126 -18.98 6.54 0.81
N SER A 127 -19.97 7.01 1.58
CA SER A 127 -20.65 6.15 2.55
C SER A 127 -21.47 5.09 1.82
N GLN A 128 -21.85 4.03 2.53
CA GLN A 128 -22.66 2.97 1.95
C GLN A 128 -23.99 3.53 1.40
N ASP A 129 -24.70 4.35 2.18
CA ASP A 129 -25.98 4.95 1.77
C ASP A 129 -25.84 5.84 0.52
N GLU A 130 -24.76 6.63 0.44
CA GLU A 130 -24.54 7.51 -0.72
C GLU A 130 -24.14 6.71 -1.96
N ALA A 131 -23.37 5.63 -1.80
CA ALA A 131 -23.05 4.72 -2.89
C ALA A 131 -24.31 4.01 -3.41
N GLU A 132 -25.21 3.58 -2.52
CA GLU A 132 -26.48 2.96 -2.90
C GLU A 132 -27.38 3.95 -3.65
N ARG A 133 -27.50 5.18 -3.16
CA ARG A 133 -28.27 6.26 -3.84
C ARG A 133 -27.74 6.52 -5.25
N ARG A 134 -26.43 6.71 -5.42
CA ARG A 134 -25.83 6.93 -6.75
C ARG A 134 -25.87 5.71 -7.65
N GLY A 135 -25.78 4.51 -7.07
CA GLY A 135 -25.83 3.25 -7.81
C GLY A 135 -27.16 3.05 -8.55
N LEU A 136 -28.27 3.55 -8.01
CA LEU A 136 -29.58 3.47 -8.67
C LEU A 136 -29.62 4.22 -10.00
N ASP A 137 -29.04 5.42 -10.04
CA ASP A 137 -28.98 6.24 -11.26
C ASP A 137 -27.94 5.67 -12.24
N LEU A 138 -26.74 5.34 -11.75
CA LEU A 138 -25.64 4.83 -12.58
C LEU A 138 -25.94 3.48 -13.24
N ARG A 139 -26.74 2.62 -12.59
CA ARG A 139 -27.18 1.34 -13.17
C ARG A 139 -28.20 1.53 -14.29
N GLN A 140 -29.06 2.55 -14.20
CA GLN A 140 -30.00 2.87 -15.27
C GLN A 140 -29.24 3.36 -16.51
N ASP A 141 -28.20 4.18 -16.31
CA ASP A 141 -27.37 4.73 -17.39
C ASP A 141 -26.33 3.74 -17.95
N GLY A 142 -26.16 2.56 -17.33
CA GLY A 142 -25.15 1.57 -17.72
C GLY A 142 -23.70 2.00 -17.44
N ASN A 143 -23.50 2.95 -16.52
CA ASN A 143 -22.20 3.58 -16.24
C ASN A 143 -21.72 3.39 -14.79
N GLU A 144 -22.13 2.31 -14.12
CA GLU A 144 -21.73 2.04 -12.74
C GLU A 144 -20.23 1.67 -12.64
N LEU A 145 -19.46 2.54 -11.99
CA LEU A 145 -18.03 2.35 -11.70
C LEU A 145 -17.76 2.24 -10.19
N LEU A 146 -18.77 1.90 -9.39
CA LEU A 146 -18.63 1.83 -7.93
C LEU A 146 -17.86 0.57 -7.51
N VAL A 147 -16.84 0.76 -6.68
CA VAL A 147 -16.03 -0.33 -6.11
C VAL A 147 -16.24 -0.40 -4.60
N ARG A 148 -16.59 -1.59 -4.11
CA ARG A 148 -16.79 -1.84 -2.68
C ARG A 148 -15.49 -2.23 -2.01
N PHE A 149 -15.04 -1.43 -1.04
CA PHE A 149 -13.95 -1.78 -0.14
C PHE A 149 -14.45 -2.80 0.90
N LYS A 150 -13.65 -3.84 1.16
CA LYS A 150 -13.91 -4.85 2.20
C LYS A 150 -13.05 -4.58 3.43
#